data_AF-A0A1B8D5D0-F1
#
_entry.id   AF-A0A1B8D5D0-F1
#
_cell.length_a   1.000
_cell.length_b   1.000
_cell.length_c   1.000
_cell.angle_alpha   90.00
_cell.angle_beta   90.00
_cell.angle_gamma   90.00
#
_symmetry.space_group_name_H-M   'P 1'
#
loop_
_entity.id
_entity.type
_entity.pdbx_description
1 polymer ?
#
loop_
_entity_poly.entity_id
_entity_poly.type
_entity_poly.pdbx_seq_one_letter_code
_entity_poly.pdbx_strand_id
1 'polypeptide(L)'
;MADLERARPAAEALIATLPDPSRVIFVPANTLVWAEMKEMFKTAIKTFGGVDTVIANAGVMESHAVLDVETVDANGDLLEATEASKVIDINLKGTLSTLRLGLHHIKDNDKHPDGSRGSIVLIISTSGYFGGTGVAAYISSKHGITGLLRASQLEATKHGIRVNAVAPFVTPTSMVGGFASQWAASGLPSNTTQQVAQVVATISEDPNRRGACYLTCGPIIREMELTRNALLSQWLGNDVAQLMAGAGSFFASMGGYPLPRLEALQS
;
A
#
# COMPACT_ATOMS: atom_id res chain seq x y z
N MET A 1 -1.42 -11.62 -4.90
CA MET A 1 -0.81 -12.01 -6.20
C MET A 1 0.00 -10.83 -6.74
N ALA A 2 1.28 -10.72 -6.39
CA ALA A 2 2.23 -9.91 -7.14
C ALA A 2 2.90 -10.83 -8.18
N ASP A 3 3.37 -10.28 -9.30
CA ASP A 3 4.43 -10.88 -10.13
C ASP A 3 4.42 -12.42 -10.19
N LEU A 4 3.28 -13.00 -10.57
CA LEU A 4 3.11 -14.46 -10.60
C LEU A 4 3.97 -15.05 -11.73
N GLU A 5 4.24 -16.36 -11.68
CA GLU A 5 5.06 -17.03 -12.71
C GLU A 5 4.59 -16.75 -14.16
N ARG A 6 3.27 -16.62 -14.36
CA ARG A 6 2.69 -16.23 -15.66
C ARG A 6 3.17 -14.86 -16.20
N ALA A 7 3.69 -13.98 -15.35
CA ALA A 7 4.21 -12.67 -15.73
C ALA A 7 5.67 -12.70 -16.19
N ARG A 8 6.39 -13.81 -15.96
CA ARG A 8 7.81 -13.95 -16.31
C ARG A 8 8.14 -13.53 -17.75
N PRO A 9 7.41 -13.99 -18.80
CA PRO A 9 7.77 -13.63 -20.16
C PRO A 9 7.69 -12.12 -20.42
N ALA A 10 6.66 -11.46 -19.88
CA ALA A 10 6.50 -10.01 -20.01
C ALA A 10 7.57 -9.25 -19.21
N ALA A 11 7.93 -9.75 -18.03
CA ALA A 11 8.98 -9.16 -17.20
C ALA A 11 10.36 -9.29 -17.85
N GLU A 12 10.72 -10.46 -18.35
CA GLU A 12 12.01 -10.70 -19.02
C GLU A 12 12.12 -9.89 -20.33
N ALA A 13 11.04 -9.80 -21.10
CA ALA A 13 10.98 -8.93 -22.27
C ALA A 13 11.21 -7.46 -21.91
N LEU A 14 10.57 -6.96 -20.83
CA LEU A 14 10.78 -5.59 -20.36
C LEU A 14 12.23 -5.38 -19.87
N ILE A 15 12.76 -6.31 -19.06
CA ILE A 15 14.13 -6.25 -18.52
C ILE A 15 15.15 -6.12 -19.64
N ALA A 16 14.98 -6.87 -20.74
CA ALA A 16 15.87 -6.81 -21.90
C ALA A 16 15.89 -5.44 -22.60
N THR A 17 14.88 -4.58 -22.39
CA THR A 17 14.83 -3.23 -22.95
C THR A 17 15.50 -2.17 -22.07
N LEU A 18 15.88 -2.51 -20.83
CA LEU A 18 16.44 -1.55 -19.88
C LEU A 18 17.90 -1.22 -20.23
N PRO A 19 18.40 -0.01 -19.88
CA PRO A 19 19.80 0.35 -20.13
C PRO A 19 20.82 -0.57 -19.46
N ASP A 20 20.45 -1.18 -18.32
CA ASP A 20 21.28 -2.14 -17.60
C ASP A 20 20.42 -3.31 -17.09
N PRO A 21 20.16 -4.33 -17.95
CA PRO A 21 19.35 -5.49 -17.60
C PRO A 21 19.95 -6.30 -16.44
N SER A 22 21.27 -6.23 -16.22
CA SER A 22 21.96 -7.00 -15.18
C SER A 22 21.58 -6.55 -13.76
N ARG A 23 21.09 -5.31 -13.62
CA ARG A 23 20.63 -4.73 -12.35
C ARG A 23 19.16 -4.99 -12.05
N VAL A 24 18.49 -5.82 -12.84
CA VAL A 24 17.06 -6.13 -12.65
C VAL A 24 16.86 -7.64 -12.76
N ILE A 25 16.17 -8.21 -11.78
CA ILE A 25 15.76 -9.62 -11.79
C ILE A 25 14.25 -9.72 -11.59
N PHE A 26 13.67 -10.76 -12.18
CA PHE A 26 12.28 -11.15 -11.91
C PHE A 26 12.26 -12.34 -10.95
N VAL A 27 11.51 -12.21 -9.85
CA VAL A 27 11.30 -13.30 -8.88
C VAL A 27 9.80 -13.47 -8.68
N PRO A 28 9.22 -14.63 -9.00
CA PRO A 28 7.79 -14.85 -8.87
C PRO A 28 7.39 -14.94 -7.40
N ALA A 29 6.36 -14.21 -6.98
CA ALA A 29 5.91 -14.26 -5.59
C ALA A 29 4.44 -13.89 -5.38
N ASN A 30 3.64 -14.82 -4.90
CA ASN A 30 2.30 -14.52 -4.41
C ASN A 30 2.37 -13.86 -3.02
N THR A 31 1.92 -12.61 -2.92
CA THR A 31 1.84 -11.84 -1.67
C THR A 31 1.04 -12.48 -0.54
N LEU A 32 0.21 -13.49 -0.84
CA LEU A 32 -0.52 -14.27 0.15
C LEU A 32 0.25 -15.48 0.68
N VAL A 33 1.36 -15.84 0.04
CA VAL A 33 2.18 -17.01 0.39
C VAL A 33 3.45 -16.53 1.08
N TRP A 34 3.48 -16.64 2.40
CA TRP A 34 4.58 -16.16 3.23
C TRP A 34 5.96 -16.74 2.85
N ALA A 35 6.00 -18.02 2.44
CA ALA A 35 7.24 -18.67 2.04
C ALA A 35 7.83 -18.04 0.74
N GLU A 36 6.98 -17.78 -0.26
CA GLU A 36 7.39 -17.15 -1.51
C GLU A 36 7.88 -15.71 -1.28
N MET A 37 7.16 -14.94 -0.46
CA MET A 37 7.58 -13.59 -0.09
C MET A 37 8.94 -13.57 0.62
N LYS A 38 9.17 -14.47 1.59
CA LYS A 38 10.50 -14.60 2.23
C LYS A 38 11.60 -14.93 1.22
N GLU A 39 11.33 -15.84 0.28
CA GLU A 39 12.32 -16.24 -0.71
C GLU A 39 12.64 -15.11 -1.70
N MET A 40 11.64 -14.31 -2.06
CA MET A 40 11.82 -13.10 -2.88
C MET A 40 12.79 -12.11 -2.21
N PHE A 41 12.59 -11.79 -0.92
CA PHE A 41 13.50 -10.91 -0.17
C PHE A 41 14.92 -11.51 -0.07
N LYS A 42 15.04 -12.81 0.24
CA LYS A 42 16.34 -13.49 0.28
C LYS A 42 17.06 -13.46 -1.06
N THR A 43 16.34 -13.66 -2.15
CA THR A 43 16.89 -13.62 -3.50
C THR A 43 17.40 -12.23 -3.82
N ALA A 44 16.64 -11.17 -3.53
CA ALA A 44 17.08 -9.79 -3.71
C ALA A 44 18.36 -9.48 -2.91
N ILE A 45 18.41 -9.87 -1.63
CA ILE A 45 19.60 -9.67 -0.77
C ILE A 45 20.81 -10.45 -1.31
N LYS A 46 20.62 -11.71 -1.71
CA LYS A 46 21.70 -12.53 -2.27
C LYS A 46 22.27 -11.93 -3.56
N THR A 47 21.42 -11.35 -4.40
CA THR A 47 21.82 -10.79 -5.70
C THR A 47 22.43 -9.40 -5.57
N PHE A 48 21.87 -8.53 -4.74
CA PHE A 48 22.22 -7.11 -4.69
C PHE A 48 22.90 -6.66 -3.39
N GLY A 49 23.06 -7.56 -2.42
CA GLY A 49 23.74 -7.30 -1.14
C GLY A 49 22.84 -6.73 -0.03
N GLY A 50 21.62 -6.28 -0.35
CA GLY A 50 20.70 -5.71 0.63
C GLY A 50 19.35 -5.32 0.02
N VAL A 51 18.50 -4.73 0.86
CA VAL A 51 17.23 -4.11 0.46
C VAL A 51 17.13 -2.74 1.14
N ASP A 52 17.22 -1.67 0.37
CA ASP A 52 17.12 -0.29 0.87
C ASP A 52 15.72 0.28 0.72
N THR A 53 15.00 -0.13 -0.32
CA THR A 53 13.66 0.37 -0.65
C THR A 53 12.69 -0.76 -0.97
N VAL A 54 11.47 -0.69 -0.43
CA VAL A 54 10.38 -1.62 -0.70
C VAL A 54 9.15 -0.87 -1.19
N ILE A 55 8.60 -1.28 -2.33
CA ILE A 55 7.35 -0.71 -2.86
C ILE A 55 6.24 -1.77 -2.78
N ALA A 56 5.27 -1.57 -1.89
CA ALA A 56 4.11 -2.45 -1.77
C ALA A 56 3.04 -2.06 -2.82
N ASN A 57 3.27 -2.46 -4.07
CA ASN A 57 2.46 -2.06 -5.22
C ASN A 57 1.31 -3.04 -5.58
N ALA A 58 1.47 -4.32 -5.26
CA ALA A 58 0.53 -5.35 -5.71
C ALA A 58 -0.90 -5.07 -5.23
N GLY A 59 -1.86 -5.16 -6.14
CA GLY A 59 -3.27 -4.99 -5.83
C GLY A 59 -4.18 -5.33 -6.99
N VAL A 60 -5.45 -5.55 -6.67
CA VAL A 60 -6.55 -5.86 -7.58
C VAL A 60 -7.78 -5.04 -7.20
N MET A 61 -8.79 -5.02 -8.07
CA MET A 61 -10.10 -4.40 -7.83
C MET A 61 -11.18 -5.42 -8.19
N GLU A 62 -12.25 -5.48 -7.41
CA GLU A 62 -13.43 -6.30 -7.75
C GLU A 62 -14.09 -5.82 -9.05
N SER A 63 -14.81 -6.72 -9.70
CA SER A 63 -15.54 -6.46 -10.94
C SER A 63 -17.03 -6.19 -10.72
N HIS A 64 -17.52 -6.40 -9.50
CA HIS A 64 -18.91 -6.21 -9.11
C HIS A 64 -19.08 -5.14 -8.03
N ALA A 65 -20.30 -4.58 -7.91
CA ALA A 65 -20.66 -3.67 -6.83
C ALA A 65 -20.84 -4.43 -5.50
N VAL A 66 -21.00 -3.70 -4.39
CA VAL A 66 -21.19 -4.29 -3.04
C VAL A 66 -22.28 -5.36 -2.94
N LEU A 67 -23.33 -5.27 -3.77
CA LEU A 67 -24.36 -6.30 -3.89
C LEU A 67 -24.01 -7.19 -5.09
N ASP A 68 -23.20 -8.22 -4.85
CA ASP A 68 -22.73 -9.20 -5.84
C ASP A 68 -23.21 -10.64 -5.55
N VAL A 69 -24.21 -10.78 -4.67
CA VAL A 69 -24.77 -12.06 -4.23
C VAL A 69 -26.06 -12.41 -5.00
N GLU A 70 -25.90 -12.75 -6.27
CA GLU A 70 -27.02 -13.13 -7.15
C GLU A 70 -27.01 -14.62 -7.54
N THR A 71 -25.91 -15.33 -7.26
CA THR A 71 -25.77 -16.74 -7.65
C THR A 71 -26.31 -17.65 -6.55
N VAL A 72 -27.12 -18.63 -6.93
CA VAL A 72 -27.66 -19.67 -6.04
C VAL A 72 -27.14 -21.06 -6.41
N ASP A 73 -27.14 -21.97 -5.45
CA ASP A 73 -26.82 -23.37 -5.65
C ASP A 73 -28.00 -24.15 -6.29
N ALA A 74 -27.85 -25.47 -6.44
CA ALA A 74 -28.90 -26.32 -7.01
C ALA A 74 -30.19 -26.38 -6.16
N ASN A 75 -30.14 -26.00 -4.89
CA ASN A 75 -31.28 -25.97 -3.97
C ASN A 75 -31.94 -24.58 -3.90
N GLY A 76 -31.35 -23.56 -4.56
CA GLY A 76 -31.82 -22.18 -4.51
C GLY A 76 -31.23 -21.36 -3.36
N ASP A 77 -30.23 -21.89 -2.65
CA ASP A 77 -29.55 -21.18 -1.56
C ASP A 77 -28.44 -20.27 -2.11
N LEU A 78 -28.24 -19.10 -1.49
CA LEU A 78 -27.20 -18.14 -1.92
C LEU A 78 -25.80 -18.75 -1.81
N LEU A 79 -25.02 -18.61 -2.90
CA LEU A 79 -23.59 -18.91 -2.88
C LEU A 79 -22.79 -17.72 -2.36
N GLU A 80 -21.72 -18.02 -1.64
CA GLU A 80 -20.78 -16.99 -1.18
C GLU A 80 -20.05 -16.33 -2.37
N ALA A 81 -20.13 -15.00 -2.45
CA ALA A 81 -19.32 -14.22 -3.37
C ALA A 81 -17.88 -14.10 -2.84
N THR A 82 -16.93 -14.81 -3.48
CA THR A 82 -15.53 -14.87 -3.00
C THR A 82 -14.61 -13.79 -3.57
N GLU A 83 -15.05 -13.03 -4.57
CA GLU A 83 -14.20 -12.01 -5.23
C GLU A 83 -13.80 -10.90 -4.26
N ALA A 84 -14.78 -10.31 -3.56
CA ALA A 84 -14.56 -9.28 -2.54
C ALA A 84 -13.53 -9.71 -1.47
N SER A 85 -13.68 -10.93 -0.94
CA SER A 85 -12.73 -11.49 0.04
C SER A 85 -11.32 -11.63 -0.52
N LYS A 86 -11.16 -12.04 -1.79
CA LYS A 86 -9.84 -12.11 -2.46
C LYS A 86 -9.23 -10.72 -2.64
N VAL A 87 -10.02 -9.69 -2.91
CA VAL A 87 -9.52 -8.30 -2.99
C VAL A 87 -8.96 -7.86 -1.64
N ILE A 88 -9.70 -8.10 -0.55
CA ILE A 88 -9.23 -7.80 0.81
C ILE A 88 -7.92 -8.53 1.11
N ASP A 89 -7.87 -9.84 0.82
CA ASP A 89 -6.67 -10.63 1.05
C ASP A 89 -5.48 -10.05 0.29
N ILE A 90 -5.59 -9.88 -1.02
CA ILE A 90 -4.49 -9.44 -1.87
C ILE A 90 -4.03 -8.02 -1.50
N ASN A 91 -4.96 -7.08 -1.39
CA ASN A 91 -4.64 -5.67 -1.22
C ASN A 91 -4.20 -5.36 0.22
N LEU A 92 -4.88 -5.92 1.23
CA LEU A 92 -4.63 -5.60 2.63
C LEU A 92 -3.67 -6.59 3.28
N LYS A 93 -3.97 -7.89 3.28
CA LYS A 93 -3.10 -8.90 3.91
C LYS A 93 -1.76 -9.01 3.16
N GLY A 94 -1.79 -8.93 1.84
CA GLY A 94 -0.59 -8.90 1.01
C GLY A 94 0.31 -7.70 1.32
N THR A 95 -0.27 -6.49 1.34
CA THR A 95 0.48 -5.26 1.71
C THR A 95 1.02 -5.32 3.13
N LEU A 96 0.24 -5.82 4.11
CA LEU A 96 0.70 -6.02 5.47
C LEU A 96 1.91 -6.96 5.52
N SER A 97 1.89 -8.05 4.76
CA SER A 97 3.00 -9.01 4.69
C SER A 97 4.25 -8.38 4.11
N THR A 98 4.12 -7.63 3.01
CA THR A 98 5.22 -6.87 2.39
C THR A 98 5.80 -5.83 3.35
N LEU A 99 4.96 -5.07 4.04
CA LEU A 99 5.39 -4.09 5.04
C LEU A 99 6.19 -4.74 6.17
N ARG A 100 5.71 -5.86 6.72
CA ARG A 100 6.40 -6.56 7.83
C ARG A 100 7.75 -7.13 7.40
N LEU A 101 7.83 -7.73 6.21
CA LEU A 101 9.10 -8.22 5.67
C LEU A 101 10.07 -7.09 5.33
N GLY A 102 9.57 -6.00 4.75
CA GLY A 102 10.37 -4.79 4.50
C GLY A 102 10.95 -4.22 5.79
N LEU A 103 10.12 -4.02 6.82
CA LEU A 103 10.59 -3.57 8.13
C LEU A 103 11.63 -4.52 8.72
N HIS A 104 11.39 -5.84 8.62
CA HIS A 104 12.30 -6.85 9.15
C HIS A 104 13.68 -6.85 8.48
N HIS A 105 13.73 -6.68 7.16
CA HIS A 105 15.00 -6.71 6.42
C HIS A 105 15.73 -5.36 6.44
N ILE A 106 15.03 -4.24 6.63
CA ILE A 106 15.63 -2.90 6.64
C ILE A 106 16.12 -2.48 8.04
N LYS A 107 15.48 -2.94 9.13
CA LYS A 107 15.73 -2.42 10.49
C LYS A 107 17.19 -2.50 10.97
N ASP A 108 17.98 -3.42 10.42
CA ASP A 108 19.36 -3.68 10.80
C ASP A 108 20.36 -3.15 9.75
N ASN A 109 19.92 -2.57 8.62
CA ASN A 109 20.79 -1.95 7.61
C ASN A 109 21.61 -0.80 8.20
N ASP A 110 22.82 -0.57 7.70
CA ASP A 110 23.56 0.65 8.05
C ASP A 110 22.76 1.91 7.72
N LYS A 111 22.96 2.97 8.52
CA LYS A 111 22.29 4.24 8.26
C LYS A 111 22.89 4.88 7.00
N HIS A 112 22.03 5.29 6.08
CA HIS A 112 22.37 6.17 4.99
C HIS A 112 22.75 7.57 5.50
N PRO A 113 23.35 8.44 4.66
CA PRO A 113 23.73 9.80 5.04
C PRO A 113 22.58 10.66 5.59
N ASP A 114 21.33 10.36 5.22
CA ASP A 114 20.14 11.03 5.75
C ASP A 114 19.69 10.54 7.14
N GLY A 115 20.43 9.58 7.73
CA GLY A 115 20.13 8.97 9.02
C GLY A 115 19.06 7.89 8.98
N SER A 116 18.46 7.61 7.81
CA SER A 116 17.51 6.50 7.64
C SER A 116 18.24 5.18 7.34
N ARG A 117 17.62 4.05 7.64
CA ARG A 117 18.12 2.70 7.28
C ARG A 117 17.52 2.17 5.96
N GLY A 118 16.50 2.86 5.46
CA GLY A 118 15.78 2.50 4.24
C GLY A 118 14.37 3.09 4.20
N SER A 119 13.63 2.76 3.15
CA SER A 119 12.34 3.37 2.79
C SER A 119 11.31 2.32 2.35
N ILE A 120 10.07 2.50 2.78
CA ILE A 120 8.94 1.68 2.33
C ILE A 120 7.87 2.62 1.79
N VAL A 121 7.38 2.32 0.58
CA VAL A 121 6.28 3.06 -0.04
C VAL A 121 5.08 2.13 -0.22
N LEU A 122 3.95 2.52 0.37
CA LEU A 122 2.69 1.81 0.22
C LEU A 122 1.86 2.42 -0.92
N ILE A 123 1.32 1.58 -1.81
CA ILE A 123 0.43 2.05 -2.87
C ILE A 123 -1.02 1.90 -2.41
N ILE A 124 -1.59 3.04 -2.00
CA ILE A 124 -3.00 3.16 -1.60
C ILE A 124 -3.83 3.34 -2.89
N SER A 125 -4.63 4.39 -2.92
CA SER A 125 -5.54 4.86 -3.95
C SER A 125 -6.24 6.08 -3.34
N THR A 126 -6.76 6.97 -4.16
CA THR A 126 -7.77 7.94 -3.69
C THR A 126 -8.93 7.25 -2.97
N SER A 127 -9.32 6.04 -3.39
CA SER A 127 -10.31 5.20 -2.71
C SER A 127 -9.91 4.75 -1.30
N GLY A 128 -8.66 4.99 -0.87
CA GLY A 128 -8.24 4.79 0.53
C GLY A 128 -8.52 5.98 1.45
N TYR A 129 -9.10 7.05 0.90
CA TYR A 129 -9.58 8.23 1.61
C TYR A 129 -11.04 8.58 1.29
N PHE A 130 -11.57 8.08 0.16
CA PHE A 130 -12.90 8.41 -0.35
C PHE A 130 -13.66 7.13 -0.76
N GLY A 131 -15.00 7.14 -0.70
CA GLY A 131 -15.83 5.93 -0.87
C GLY A 131 -16.81 5.92 -2.06
N GLY A 132 -16.70 6.87 -3.00
CA GLY A 132 -17.80 7.17 -3.94
C GLY A 132 -18.07 6.19 -5.09
N THR A 133 -17.34 5.07 -5.22
CA THR A 133 -17.33 4.25 -6.45
C THR A 133 -18.09 2.92 -6.37
N GLY A 134 -18.70 2.58 -5.22
CA GLY A 134 -19.53 1.37 -5.06
C GLY A 134 -18.80 0.03 -4.93
N VAL A 135 -17.47 0.02 -5.09
CA VAL A 135 -16.58 -1.14 -4.92
C VAL A 135 -16.09 -1.25 -3.47
N ALA A 136 -16.90 -1.89 -2.63
CA ALA A 136 -16.74 -1.89 -1.17
C ALA A 136 -15.46 -2.60 -0.70
N ALA A 137 -15.06 -3.71 -1.32
CA ALA A 137 -13.88 -4.46 -0.90
C ALA A 137 -12.59 -3.73 -1.28
N TYR A 138 -12.54 -3.14 -2.48
CA TYR A 138 -11.43 -2.30 -2.92
C TYR A 138 -11.27 -1.10 -2.00
N ILE A 139 -12.35 -0.32 -1.80
CA ILE A 139 -12.35 0.86 -0.93
C ILE A 139 -11.90 0.47 0.50
N SER A 140 -12.49 -0.58 1.07
CA SER A 140 -12.14 -1.06 2.41
C SER A 140 -10.67 -1.49 2.49
N SER A 141 -10.19 -2.23 1.49
CA SER A 141 -8.79 -2.67 1.45
C SER A 141 -7.82 -1.48 1.38
N LYS A 142 -8.12 -0.47 0.57
CA LYS A 142 -7.27 0.72 0.41
C LYS A 142 -7.32 1.63 1.63
N HIS A 143 -8.48 1.76 2.30
CA HIS A 143 -8.55 2.40 3.62
C HIS A 143 -7.73 1.62 4.65
N GLY A 144 -7.74 0.29 4.58
CA GLY A 144 -6.89 -0.57 5.39
C GLY A 144 -5.40 -0.25 5.21
N ILE A 145 -4.94 -0.01 3.97
CA ILE A 145 -3.54 0.40 3.71
C ILE A 145 -3.25 1.79 4.29
N THR A 146 -4.19 2.74 4.23
CA THR A 146 -4.08 4.03 4.96
C THR A 146 -3.91 3.80 6.48
N GLY A 147 -4.63 2.83 7.03
CA GLY A 147 -4.45 2.37 8.40
C GLY A 147 -3.05 1.80 8.65
N LEU A 148 -2.55 0.94 7.75
CA LEU A 148 -1.19 0.39 7.83
C LEU A 148 -0.13 1.48 7.84
N LEU A 149 -0.24 2.49 6.97
CA LEU A 149 0.65 3.64 6.93
C LEU A 149 0.73 4.31 8.30
N ARG A 150 -0.42 4.62 8.90
CA ARG A 150 -0.49 5.35 10.18
C ARG A 150 0.00 4.48 11.34
N ALA A 151 -0.42 3.22 11.38
CA ALA A 151 -0.08 2.30 12.45
C ALA A 151 1.41 1.91 12.47
N SER A 152 2.09 1.91 11.32
CA SER A 152 3.50 1.53 11.24
C SER A 152 4.48 2.60 11.72
N GLN A 153 4.05 3.86 11.88
CA GLN A 153 4.97 4.98 12.08
C GLN A 153 5.82 4.87 13.35
N LEU A 154 5.23 4.42 14.46
CA LEU A 154 5.94 4.28 15.73
C LEU A 154 7.11 3.28 15.59
N GLU A 155 6.81 2.07 15.10
CA GLU A 155 7.82 1.01 14.96
C GLU A 155 8.86 1.37 13.88
N ALA A 156 8.42 1.93 12.75
CA ALA A 156 9.33 2.39 11.70
C ALA A 156 10.31 3.46 12.22
N THR A 157 9.81 4.43 13.01
CA THR A 157 10.64 5.49 13.59
C THR A 157 11.68 4.94 14.55
N LYS A 158 11.31 3.97 15.39
CA LYS A 158 12.22 3.29 16.32
C LYS A 158 13.41 2.65 15.61
N HIS A 159 13.20 2.11 14.41
CA HIS A 159 14.25 1.48 13.60
C HIS A 159 14.88 2.42 12.57
N GLY A 160 14.50 3.69 12.53
CA GLY A 160 15.04 4.65 11.56
C GLY A 160 14.57 4.39 10.12
N ILE A 161 13.44 3.73 9.92
CA ILE A 161 12.87 3.41 8.61
C ILE A 161 11.86 4.50 8.21
N ARG A 162 11.86 4.93 6.95
CA ARG A 162 10.82 5.81 6.40
C ARG A 162 9.69 4.95 5.85
N VAL A 163 8.44 5.20 6.24
CA VAL A 163 7.26 4.56 5.63
C VAL A 163 6.32 5.65 5.15
N ASN A 164 6.17 5.76 3.83
CA ASN A 164 5.32 6.75 3.16
C ASN A 164 4.34 6.03 2.22
N ALA A 165 3.44 6.78 1.60
CA ALA A 165 2.48 6.24 0.65
C ALA A 165 2.23 7.13 -0.56
N VAL A 166 1.73 6.53 -1.63
CA VAL A 166 1.10 7.23 -2.75
C VAL A 166 -0.35 6.80 -2.84
N ALA A 167 -1.25 7.73 -3.12
CA ALA A 167 -2.67 7.50 -3.37
C ALA A 167 -3.02 7.90 -4.80
N PRO A 168 -2.81 7.03 -5.80
CA PRO A 168 -3.16 7.33 -7.17
C PRO A 168 -4.66 7.46 -7.37
N PHE A 169 -5.04 8.42 -8.21
CA PHE A 169 -6.35 8.48 -8.85
C PHE A 169 -6.34 7.62 -10.14
N VAL A 170 -7.29 7.88 -11.05
CA VAL A 170 -7.44 7.14 -12.30
C VAL A 170 -6.14 7.09 -13.07
N THR A 171 -5.58 5.88 -13.19
CA THR A 171 -4.33 5.59 -13.89
C THR A 171 -4.63 4.51 -14.91
N PRO A 172 -4.52 4.78 -16.23
CA PRO A 172 -4.82 3.81 -17.27
C PRO A 172 -3.89 2.61 -17.18
N THR A 173 -4.42 1.52 -16.61
CA THR A 173 -3.76 0.23 -16.46
C THR A 173 -4.78 -0.86 -16.79
N SER A 174 -4.35 -2.12 -16.91
CA SER A 174 -5.26 -3.24 -17.12
C SER A 174 -6.36 -3.34 -16.05
N MET A 175 -6.11 -2.85 -14.83
CA MET A 175 -7.07 -2.83 -13.72
C MET A 175 -8.33 -2.00 -14.00
N VAL A 176 -8.24 -0.96 -14.83
CA VAL A 176 -9.37 -0.05 -15.13
C VAL A 176 -9.81 -0.14 -16.59
N GLY A 177 -9.47 -1.24 -17.30
CA GLY A 177 -9.67 -1.36 -18.75
C GLY A 177 -11.08 -1.05 -19.25
N GLY A 178 -12.12 -1.51 -18.54
CA GLY A 178 -13.52 -1.23 -18.90
C GLY A 178 -13.99 0.21 -18.60
N PHE A 179 -13.30 0.91 -17.70
CA PHE A 179 -13.63 2.28 -17.29
C PHE A 179 -12.78 3.33 -18.03
N ALA A 180 -11.59 2.96 -18.49
CA ALA A 180 -10.63 3.88 -19.09
C ALA A 180 -11.17 4.62 -20.32
N SER A 181 -11.93 3.94 -21.18
CA SER A 181 -12.55 4.57 -22.36
C SER A 181 -13.63 5.58 -21.98
N GLN A 182 -14.46 5.28 -20.97
CA GLN A 182 -15.49 6.21 -20.49
C GLN A 182 -14.85 7.41 -19.78
N TRP A 183 -13.81 7.18 -18.99
CA TRP A 183 -13.04 8.24 -18.36
C TRP A 183 -12.39 9.17 -19.39
N ALA A 184 -11.75 8.61 -20.42
CA ALA A 184 -11.17 9.40 -21.51
C ALA A 184 -12.24 10.24 -22.23
N ALA A 185 -13.42 9.67 -22.48
CA ALA A 185 -14.53 10.38 -23.10
C ALA A 185 -15.09 11.54 -22.24
N SER A 186 -14.90 11.50 -20.92
CA SER A 186 -15.33 12.58 -20.01
C SER A 186 -14.48 13.85 -20.11
N GLY A 187 -13.29 13.78 -20.73
CA GLY A 187 -12.33 14.89 -20.79
C GLY A 187 -11.62 15.18 -19.46
N LEU A 188 -11.86 14.40 -18.41
CA LEU A 188 -11.17 14.55 -17.13
C LEU A 188 -9.70 14.07 -17.22
N PRO A 189 -8.76 14.75 -16.54
CA PRO A 189 -7.36 14.36 -16.57
C PRO A 189 -7.16 13.01 -15.86
N SER A 190 -6.28 12.19 -16.43
CA SER A 190 -5.81 10.93 -15.83
C SER A 190 -4.36 11.07 -15.39
N ASN A 191 -3.93 10.22 -14.45
CA ASN A 191 -2.51 10.01 -14.19
C ASN A 191 -1.87 9.25 -15.35
N THR A 192 -0.55 9.38 -15.50
CA THR A 192 0.26 8.40 -16.24
C THR A 192 0.97 7.46 -15.27
N THR A 193 1.27 6.24 -15.71
CA THR A 193 2.08 5.29 -14.92
C THR A 193 3.45 5.86 -14.59
N GLN A 194 4.07 6.58 -15.55
CA GLN A 194 5.35 7.27 -15.36
C GLN A 194 5.29 8.35 -14.27
N GLN A 195 4.21 9.16 -14.23
CA GLN A 195 4.05 10.17 -13.20
C GLN A 195 3.89 9.55 -11.81
N VAL A 196 3.10 8.48 -11.69
CA VAL A 196 2.95 7.75 -10.41
C VAL A 196 4.30 7.17 -9.99
N ALA A 197 5.04 6.53 -10.90
CA ALA A 197 6.37 5.98 -10.62
C ALA A 197 7.37 7.08 -10.19
N GLN A 198 7.33 8.25 -10.81
CA GLN A 198 8.16 9.39 -10.45
C GLN A 198 7.86 9.86 -9.02
N VAL A 199 6.57 9.96 -8.65
CA VAL A 199 6.19 10.32 -7.28
C VAL A 199 6.67 9.26 -6.28
N VAL A 200 6.51 7.98 -6.60
CA VAL A 200 7.04 6.86 -5.78
C VAL A 200 8.55 7.01 -5.56
N ALA A 201 9.32 7.23 -6.63
CA ALA A 201 10.78 7.41 -6.55
C ALA A 201 11.15 8.64 -5.70
N THR A 202 10.51 9.78 -5.95
CA THR A 202 10.76 11.02 -5.20
C THR A 202 10.49 10.84 -3.71
N ILE A 203 9.36 10.22 -3.31
CA ILE A 203 9.07 10.04 -1.89
C ILE A 203 9.89 8.92 -1.24
N SER A 204 10.36 7.94 -2.03
CA SER A 204 11.28 6.93 -1.53
C SER A 204 12.63 7.52 -1.16
N GLU A 205 13.03 8.62 -1.80
CA GLU A 205 14.32 9.29 -1.58
C GLU A 205 14.23 10.53 -0.68
N ASP A 206 13.04 11.12 -0.45
CA ASP A 206 12.90 12.33 0.37
C ASP A 206 13.20 12.03 1.87
N PRO A 207 14.31 12.55 2.42
CA PRO A 207 14.73 12.27 3.80
C PRO A 207 13.81 12.91 4.84
N ASN A 208 13.01 13.91 4.43
CA ASN A 208 12.14 14.69 5.31
C ASN A 208 10.75 14.07 5.46
N ARG A 209 10.45 12.98 4.76
CA ARG A 209 9.10 12.39 4.75
C ARG A 209 9.03 11.11 5.55
N ARG A 210 8.18 11.13 6.57
CA ARG A 210 7.84 10.01 7.43
C ARG A 210 6.33 10.03 7.63
N GLY A 211 5.65 8.96 7.22
CA GLY A 211 4.19 8.87 7.33
C GLY A 211 3.43 9.79 6.39
N ALA A 212 4.07 10.30 5.34
CA ALA A 212 3.41 11.13 4.34
C ALA A 212 2.61 10.27 3.35
N CYS A 213 1.52 10.82 2.83
CA CYS A 213 0.80 10.22 1.71
C CYS A 213 0.61 11.24 0.60
N TYR A 214 1.12 10.95 -0.60
CA TYR A 214 0.99 11.81 -1.76
C TYR A 214 -0.14 11.33 -2.67
N LEU A 215 -1.21 12.11 -2.77
CA LEU A 215 -2.27 11.91 -3.75
C LEU A 215 -1.81 12.41 -5.12
N THR A 216 -2.02 11.59 -6.15
CA THR A 216 -1.79 11.97 -7.56
C THR A 216 -3.11 11.94 -8.32
N CYS A 217 -3.56 13.09 -8.81
CA CYS A 217 -4.85 13.26 -9.49
C CYS A 217 -4.66 14.13 -10.75
N GLY A 218 -4.39 13.46 -11.87
CA GLY A 218 -3.96 14.12 -13.10
C GLY A 218 -2.69 14.94 -12.84
N PRO A 219 -2.65 16.24 -13.20
CA PRO A 219 -1.47 17.07 -12.96
C PRO A 219 -1.28 17.46 -11.48
N ILE A 220 -2.23 17.13 -10.60
CA ILE A 220 -2.22 17.59 -9.20
C ILE A 220 -1.55 16.55 -8.31
N ILE A 221 -0.54 17.01 -7.55
CA ILE A 221 0.10 16.23 -6.50
C ILE A 221 -0.15 16.94 -5.16
N ARG A 222 -0.61 16.20 -4.14
CA ARG A 222 -0.94 16.76 -2.82
C ARG A 222 -0.53 15.83 -1.69
N GLU A 223 0.15 16.38 -0.68
CA GLU A 223 0.40 15.66 0.58
C GLU A 223 -0.88 15.69 1.46
N MET A 224 -1.33 14.51 1.89
CA MET A 224 -2.63 14.32 2.52
C MET A 224 -2.58 14.24 4.05
N GLU A 225 -1.50 13.74 4.64
CA GLU A 225 -1.47 13.40 6.06
C GLU A 225 -1.20 14.64 6.95
N LEU A 226 -0.33 15.56 6.51
CA LEU A 226 -0.08 16.83 7.19
C LEU A 226 -1.33 17.72 7.16
N THR A 227 -1.96 17.84 5.99
CA THR A 227 -3.17 18.65 5.83
C THR A 227 -4.32 18.09 6.65
N ARG A 228 -4.51 16.76 6.67
CA ARG A 228 -5.50 16.12 7.55
C ARG A 228 -5.24 16.45 9.01
N ASN A 229 -4.00 16.30 9.48
CA ASN A 229 -3.64 16.59 10.86
C ASN A 229 -3.90 18.06 11.24
N ALA A 230 -3.57 18.99 10.36
CA ALA A 230 -3.81 20.42 10.56
C ALA A 230 -5.30 20.78 10.66
N LEU A 231 -6.17 19.96 10.05
CA LEU A 231 -7.62 20.18 10.03
C LEU A 231 -8.38 19.39 11.12
N LEU A 232 -7.71 18.59 11.96
CA LEU A 232 -8.37 17.75 12.96
C LEU A 232 -9.26 18.56 13.92
N SER A 233 -8.80 19.72 14.40
CA SER A 233 -9.61 20.56 15.30
C SER A 233 -10.82 21.19 14.60
N GLN A 234 -10.67 21.56 13.32
CA GLN A 234 -11.77 22.09 12.51
C GLN A 234 -12.81 21.01 12.20
N TRP A 235 -12.37 19.76 12.07
CA TRP A 235 -13.24 18.63 11.77
C TRP A 235 -13.93 18.07 13.02
N LEU A 236 -13.19 17.85 14.11
CA LEU A 236 -13.67 17.13 15.30
C LEU A 236 -14.16 18.06 16.41
N GLY A 237 -13.78 19.34 16.39
CA GLY A 237 -13.90 20.24 17.54
C GLY A 237 -12.62 20.29 18.38
N ASN A 238 -12.41 21.44 19.04
CA ASN A 238 -11.21 21.68 19.85
C ASN A 238 -11.12 20.77 21.08
N ASP A 239 -12.26 20.46 21.70
CA ASP A 239 -12.37 19.60 22.87
C ASP A 239 -11.87 18.18 22.58
N VAL A 240 -12.40 17.55 21.53
CA VAL A 240 -12.00 16.21 21.10
C VAL A 240 -10.55 16.20 20.64
N ALA A 241 -10.14 17.18 19.84
CA ALA A 241 -8.77 17.26 19.34
C ALA A 241 -7.73 17.40 20.47
N GLN A 242 -8.01 18.21 21.50
CA GLN A 242 -7.14 18.35 22.66
C GLN A 242 -7.05 17.07 23.48
N LEU A 243 -8.18 16.40 23.74
CA LEU A 243 -8.20 15.12 24.45
C LEU A 243 -7.40 14.05 23.71
N MET A 244 -7.58 13.93 22.39
CA MET A 244 -6.83 13.00 21.55
C MET A 244 -5.34 13.31 21.51
N ALA A 245 -4.95 14.60 21.47
CA ALA A 245 -3.55 15.00 21.55
C ALA A 245 -2.93 14.59 22.89
N GLY A 246 -3.64 14.82 24.01
CA GLY A 246 -3.21 14.38 25.34
C GLY A 246 -3.05 12.85 25.43
N ALA A 247 -4.00 12.08 24.90
CA ALA A 247 -3.91 10.63 24.83
C ALA A 247 -2.71 10.17 23.97
N GLY A 248 -2.46 10.83 22.84
CA GLY A 248 -1.29 10.57 21.99
C GLY A 248 0.03 10.77 22.73
N SER A 249 0.16 11.86 23.48
CA SER A 249 1.34 12.11 24.34
C SER A 249 1.49 11.06 25.43
N PHE A 250 0.39 10.61 26.04
CA PHE A 250 0.41 9.53 27.03
C PHE A 250 0.92 8.21 26.42
N PHE A 251 0.39 7.78 25.27
CA PHE A 251 0.87 6.58 24.59
C PHE A 251 2.34 6.69 24.20
N ALA A 252 2.78 7.85 23.68
CA ALA A 252 4.18 8.09 23.37
C ALA A 252 5.09 7.96 24.60
N SER A 253 4.65 8.45 25.76
CA SER A 253 5.42 8.34 27.02
C SER A 253 5.60 6.89 27.50
N MET A 254 4.69 5.98 27.14
CA MET A 254 4.79 4.54 27.42
C MET A 254 5.58 3.78 26.35
N GLY A 255 6.10 4.46 25.33
CA GLY A 255 6.74 3.81 24.18
C GLY A 255 5.75 3.15 23.21
N GLY A 256 4.46 3.48 23.29
CA GLY A 256 3.41 2.97 22.42
C GLY A 256 2.14 2.56 23.15
N TYR A 257 1.15 2.12 22.36
CA TYR A 257 -0.08 1.51 22.90
C TYR A 257 0.25 0.12 23.47
N PRO A 258 -0.10 -0.18 24.74
CA PRO A 258 0.15 -1.50 25.32
C PRO A 258 -0.71 -2.55 24.62
N LEU A 259 -0.06 -3.54 24.00
CA LEU A 259 -0.75 -4.59 23.25
C LEU A 259 -1.38 -5.62 24.21
N PRO A 260 -2.66 -5.98 24.02
CA PRO A 260 -3.30 -7.03 24.81
C PRO A 260 -2.62 -8.39 24.55
N ARG A 261 -2.57 -9.26 25.57
CA ARG A 261 -2.17 -10.66 25.37
C ARG A 261 -3.28 -11.40 24.61
N LEU A 262 -2.90 -12.03 23.51
CA LEU A 262 -3.81 -12.62 22.51
C LEU A 262 -4.42 -13.98 22.89
N GLU A 263 -4.46 -14.34 24.18
CA GLU A 263 -5.05 -15.61 24.65
C GLU A 263 -6.53 -15.78 24.20
N ALA A 264 -7.21 -14.69 23.83
CA ALA A 264 -8.62 -14.65 23.43
C ALA A 264 -8.93 -14.91 21.93
N LEU A 265 -7.94 -15.16 21.06
CA LEU A 265 -8.18 -15.49 19.62
C LEU A 265 -7.89 -16.95 19.27
N GLN A 266 -7.59 -17.79 20.26
CA GLN A 266 -7.33 -19.23 20.10
C GLN A 266 -8.55 -20.10 20.44
N SER A 267 -9.68 -19.48 20.78
CA SER A 267 -11.01 -20.10 20.93
C SER A 267 -11.83 -19.93 19.66
#